data_AF-A0A392P266-F1
#
_entry.id   AF-A0A392P266-F1
#
_cell.length_a   1.000
_cell.length_b   1.000
_cell.length_c   1.000
_cell.angle_alpha   90.00
_cell.angle_beta   90.00
_cell.angle_gamma   90.00
#
_symmetry.space_group_name_H-M   'P 1'
#
loop_
_entity.id
_entity.type
_entity.pdbx_description
1 polymer ?
#
loop_
_entity_poly.entity_id
_entity_poly.type
_entity_poly.pdbx_seq_one_letter_code
_entity_poly.pdbx_strand_id
1 'polypeptide(L)'
;ATGNLEAIVLRRYPENIDKIQAMSTLRAEALAQMSRLKLLMLWNLNFSGSLNFLSSELGYLCWDKYPFTCLPSNFEPNKLVELILPHSNIRQLWEGTKVL
;
A
#
# COMPACT_ATOMS: atom_id res chain seq x y z
N ALA A 1 -15.93 8.92 8.81
CA ALA A 1 -15.85 7.62 9.49
C ALA A 1 -15.41 6.56 8.47
N THR A 2 -14.17 6.08 8.53
CA THR A 2 -13.61 5.04 7.64
C THR A 2 -13.72 3.63 8.24
N GLY A 3 -14.34 3.50 9.42
CA GLY A 3 -14.29 2.30 10.27
C GLY A 3 -14.90 1.01 9.71
N ASN A 4 -15.47 1.02 8.51
CA ASN A 4 -16.04 -0.15 7.84
C ASN A 4 -15.45 -0.41 6.44
N LEU A 5 -14.42 0.32 6.02
CA LEU A 5 -13.78 0.07 4.71
C LEU A 5 -12.94 -1.19 4.78
N GLU A 6 -13.30 -2.19 3.98
CA GLU A 6 -12.59 -3.48 3.90
C GLU A 6 -11.84 -3.68 2.60
N ALA A 7 -12.15 -2.92 1.54
CA ALA A 7 -11.48 -3.07 0.25
C ALA A 7 -11.27 -1.73 -0.44
N ILE A 8 -10.08 -1.55 -1.02
CA ILE A 8 -9.74 -0.43 -1.89
C ILE A 8 -9.07 -0.98 -3.13
N VAL A 9 -9.64 -0.65 -4.29
CA VAL A 9 -9.06 -0.93 -5.60
C VAL A 9 -9.04 0.36 -6.39
N LEU A 10 -7.86 0.88 -6.63
CA LEU A 10 -7.64 2.09 -7.43
C LEU A 10 -6.66 1.77 -8.54
N ARG A 11 -7.12 1.92 -9.78
CA ARG A 11 -6.27 1.78 -10.97
C ARG A 11 -6.39 3.04 -11.79
N ARG A 12 -5.25 3.61 -12.13
CA ARG A 12 -5.19 4.74 -13.06
C ARG A 12 -4.55 4.27 -14.35
N TYR A 13 -5.13 4.66 -15.46
CA TYR A 13 -4.61 4.41 -16.81
C TYR A 13 -4.28 5.76 -17.41
N PRO A 14 -3.02 6.23 -17.29
CA PRO A 14 -2.62 7.46 -17.95
C PRO A 14 -2.70 7.24 -19.47
N GLU A 15 -3.31 8.18 -20.18
CA GLU A 15 -3.43 8.13 -21.64
C GLU A 15 -2.05 8.17 -22.33
N ASN A 16 -1.05 8.79 -21.70
CA ASN A 16 0.34 8.85 -22.16
C ASN A 16 1.33 9.02 -20.99
N ILE A 17 2.63 8.87 -21.28
CA ILE A 17 3.72 8.93 -20.28
C ILE A 17 3.81 10.30 -19.61
N ASP A 18 3.58 11.39 -20.35
CA ASP A 18 3.73 12.76 -19.84
C ASP A 18 2.71 13.08 -18.74
N LYS A 19 1.50 12.51 -18.82
CA LYS A 19 0.48 12.67 -17.77
C LYS A 19 0.79 11.90 -16.47
N ILE A 20 1.78 11.01 -16.46
CA ILE A 20 2.21 10.29 -15.24
C ILE A 20 2.81 11.28 -14.22
N GLN A 21 3.59 12.26 -14.68
CA GLN A 21 4.21 13.26 -13.80
C GLN A 21 3.21 14.30 -13.30
N ALA A 22 2.12 14.54 -14.05
CA ALA A 22 1.03 15.44 -13.65
C ALA A 22 -0.01 14.77 -12.73
N MET A 23 0.19 13.51 -12.32
CA MET A 23 -0.77 12.82 -11.46
C MET A 23 -0.76 13.40 -10.05
N SER A 24 -1.96 13.72 -9.57
CA SER A 24 -2.22 14.04 -8.16
C SER A 24 -1.63 12.97 -7.24
N THR A 25 -0.82 13.40 -6.29
CA THR A 25 -0.19 12.53 -5.30
C THR A 25 -1.14 12.27 -4.14
N LEU A 26 -1.29 11.00 -3.76
CA LEU A 26 -2.07 10.59 -2.59
C LEU A 26 -1.19 10.54 -1.34
N ARG A 27 -1.74 10.97 -0.21
CA ARG A 27 -1.07 10.84 1.09
C ARG A 27 -1.28 9.46 1.67
N ALA A 28 -0.18 8.74 1.90
CA ALA A 28 -0.22 7.37 2.42
C ALA A 28 -0.77 7.29 3.85
N GLU A 29 -0.69 8.36 4.64
CA GLU A 29 -1.18 8.43 6.02
C GLU A 29 -2.69 8.20 6.12
N ALA A 30 -3.44 8.47 5.05
CA ALA A 30 -4.87 8.21 5.00
C ALA A 30 -5.19 6.71 5.16
N LEU A 31 -4.30 5.83 4.70
CA LEU A 31 -4.46 4.37 4.82
C LEU A 31 -4.26 3.90 6.26
N ALA A 32 -3.52 4.64 7.08
CA ALA A 32 -3.30 4.30 8.49
C ALA A 32 -4.61 4.32 9.31
N GLN A 33 -5.64 5.03 8.84
CA GLN A 33 -6.95 5.11 9.49
C GLN A 33 -7.92 3.98 9.06
N MET A 34 -7.48 3.06 8.22
CA MET A 34 -8.30 1.99 7.64
C MET A 34 -7.95 0.64 8.27
N SER A 35 -8.24 0.49 9.57
CA SER A 35 -7.79 -0.66 10.38
C SER A 35 -8.42 -2.00 10.02
N ARG A 36 -9.49 -2.02 9.22
CA ARG A 36 -10.21 -3.25 8.81
C ARG A 36 -10.00 -3.62 7.34
N LEU A 37 -9.03 -2.99 6.69
CA LEU A 37 -8.77 -3.19 5.26
C LEU A 37 -8.23 -4.60 5.02
N LYS A 38 -8.92 -5.37 4.17
CA LYS A 38 -8.60 -6.74 3.77
C LYS A 38 -7.99 -6.83 2.37
N LEU A 39 -8.35 -5.90 1.49
CA LEU A 39 -7.87 -5.82 0.11
C LEU A 39 -7.37 -4.41 -0.20
N LEU A 40 -6.12 -4.30 -0.64
CA LEU A 40 -5.55 -3.07 -1.14
C LEU A 40 -4.88 -3.31 -2.49
N MET A 41 -5.44 -2.72 -3.56
CA MET A 41 -4.86 -2.77 -4.90
C MET A 41 -4.69 -1.36 -5.46
N LEU A 42 -3.44 -0.94 -5.63
CA LEU A 42 -3.07 0.41 -6.06
C LEU A 42 -2.14 0.33 -7.27
N TRP A 43 -2.59 0.87 -8.41
CA TRP A 43 -1.86 0.80 -9.69
C TRP A 43 -1.70 2.17 -10.33
N ASN A 44 -0.48 2.50 -10.74
CA ASN A 44 -0.12 3.76 -11.41
C ASN A 44 -0.54 5.00 -10.61
N LEU A 45 -0.31 5.00 -9.30
CA LEU A 45 -0.61 6.12 -8.42
C LEU A 45 0.69 6.64 -7.78
N ASN A 46 0.79 7.96 -7.67
CA ASN A 46 1.88 8.60 -6.94
C ASN A 46 1.49 8.72 -5.47
N PHE A 47 2.42 8.41 -4.58
CA PHE A 47 2.23 8.54 -3.14
C PHE A 47 3.31 9.42 -2.51
N SER A 48 2.93 10.16 -1.47
CA SER A 48 3.84 10.91 -0.61
C SER A 48 3.42 10.76 0.85
N GLY A 49 4.22 11.36 1.73
CA GLY A 49 4.00 11.29 3.18
C GLY A 49 4.66 10.05 3.78
N SER A 50 4.14 9.62 4.92
CA SER A 50 4.58 8.42 5.64
C SER A 50 3.49 7.35 5.69
N LEU A 51 3.91 6.10 5.92
CA LEU A 51 3.02 4.98 6.17
C LEU A 51 3.48 4.26 7.43
N ASN A 52 2.85 4.60 8.56
CA ASN A 52 3.22 4.06 9.87
C ASN A 52 2.34 2.88 10.29
N PHE A 53 1.31 2.54 9.52
CA PHE A 53 0.39 1.45 9.81
C PHE A 53 -0.23 0.91 8.52
N LEU A 54 -0.34 -0.41 8.46
CA LEU A 54 -1.18 -1.15 7.52
C LEU A 54 -2.05 -2.11 8.33
N SER A 55 -3.29 -2.31 7.88
CA SER A 55 -4.22 -3.21 8.58
C SER A 55 -3.68 -4.63 8.63
N SER A 56 -3.66 -5.23 9.81
CA SER A 56 -3.37 -6.65 10.02
C SER A 56 -4.46 -7.59 9.48
N GLU A 57 -5.59 -7.03 8.99
CA GLU A 57 -6.65 -7.78 8.30
C GLU A 57 -6.35 -7.97 6.81
N LEU A 58 -5.29 -7.36 6.27
CA LEU A 58 -4.93 -7.47 4.86
C LEU A 58 -4.66 -8.92 4.47
N GLY A 59 -5.48 -9.42 3.56
CA GLY A 59 -5.23 -10.66 2.84
C GLY A 59 -4.49 -10.45 1.53
N TYR A 60 -4.71 -9.31 0.87
CA TYR A 60 -4.13 -9.04 -0.44
C TYR A 60 -3.59 -7.62 -0.48
N LEU A 61 -2.28 -7.50 -0.73
CA LEU A 61 -1.59 -6.24 -0.87
C LEU A 61 -0.91 -6.16 -2.23
N CYS A 62 -1.50 -5.39 -3.14
CA CYS A 62 -0.92 -5.04 -4.42
C CYS A 62 -0.68 -3.54 -4.48
N TRP A 63 0.58 -3.12 -4.58
CA TRP A 63 0.92 -1.70 -4.57
C TRP A 63 2.08 -1.39 -5.53
N ASP A 64 1.71 -0.96 -6.74
CA ASP A 64 2.67 -0.49 -7.74
C ASP A 64 3.36 0.79 -7.29
N LYS A 65 4.68 0.86 -7.52
CA LYS A 65 5.52 2.00 -7.15
C LYS A 65 5.45 2.32 -5.66
N TYR A 66 5.35 1.29 -4.81
CA TYR A 66 5.38 1.46 -3.37
C TYR A 66 6.63 2.28 -2.96
N PRO A 67 6.45 3.48 -2.36
CA PRO A 67 7.52 4.48 -2.34
C PRO A 67 8.54 4.25 -1.22
N PHE A 68 8.22 3.39 -0.25
CA PHE A 68 9.01 3.18 0.96
C PHE A 68 9.98 1.99 0.83
N THR A 69 11.02 1.99 1.65
CA THR A 69 12.07 0.96 1.63
C THR A 69 11.72 -0.30 2.41
N CYS A 70 10.69 -0.25 3.26
CA CYS A 70 10.16 -1.35 4.05
C CYS A 70 8.64 -1.21 4.28
N LEU A 71 7.99 -2.32 4.63
CA LEU A 71 6.64 -2.30 5.18
C LEU A 71 6.66 -1.76 6.62
N PRO A 72 5.54 -1.18 7.12
CA PRO A 72 5.44 -0.70 8.49
C PRO A 72 5.84 -1.78 9.49
N SER A 73 6.66 -1.44 10.49
CA SER A 73 7.19 -2.41 11.46
C SER A 73 6.11 -3.10 12.31
N ASN A 74 4.99 -2.41 12.53
CA ASN A 74 3.80 -2.91 13.21
C ASN A 74 2.86 -3.75 12.31
N PHE A 75 3.20 -3.96 11.05
CA PHE A 75 2.41 -4.81 10.17
C PHE A 75 2.57 -6.27 10.57
N GLU A 76 1.46 -6.92 10.90
CA GLU A 76 1.38 -8.33 11.26
C GLU A 76 0.78 -9.12 10.07
N PRO A 77 1.60 -9.89 9.33
CA PRO A 77 1.18 -10.48 8.06
C PRO A 77 0.40 -11.80 8.22
N ASN A 78 -0.13 -12.13 9.39
CA ASN A 78 -0.75 -13.45 9.67
C ASN A 78 -1.93 -13.81 8.75
N LYS A 79 -2.58 -12.81 8.16
CA LYS A 79 -3.72 -12.99 7.24
C LYS A 79 -3.33 -12.80 5.77
N LEU A 80 -2.08 -12.40 5.50
CA LEU A 80 -1.60 -12.06 4.17
C LEU A 80 -1.50 -13.32 3.32
N VAL A 81 -2.28 -13.35 2.24
CA VAL A 81 -2.30 -14.41 1.24
C VAL A 81 -1.37 -14.05 0.08
N GLU A 82 -1.38 -12.78 -0.35
CA GLU A 82 -0.60 -12.36 -1.52
C GLU A 82 -0.02 -10.94 -1.35
N LEU A 83 1.26 -10.81 -1.72
CA LEU A 83 2.01 -9.56 -1.69
C LEU A 83 2.66 -9.29 -3.04
N ILE A 84 2.23 -8.21 -3.70
CA ILE A 84 2.69 -7.80 -5.02
C ILE A 84 3.13 -6.32 -4.95
N LEU A 85 4.44 -6.07 -5.03
CA LEU A 85 5.02 -4.71 -4.91
C LEU A 85 5.87 -4.35 -6.15
N PRO A 86 5.28 -4.29 -7.35
CA PRO A 86 6.02 -4.03 -8.58
C PRO A 86 6.57 -2.60 -8.58
N HIS A 87 7.76 -2.43 -9.14
CA HIS A 87 8.47 -1.14 -9.21
C HIS A 87 8.63 -0.43 -7.85
N SER A 88 8.61 -1.18 -6.75
CA SER A 88 8.74 -0.63 -5.40
C SER A 88 10.17 -0.24 -5.07
N ASN A 89 10.31 0.65 -4.09
CA ASN A 89 11.60 1.01 -3.49
C ASN A 89 12.00 0.06 -2.34
N ILE A 90 11.30 -1.06 -2.14
CA ILE A 90 11.58 -2.00 -1.06
C ILE A 90 13.03 -2.50 -1.17
N ARG A 91 13.75 -2.38 -0.07
CA ARG A 91 15.10 -2.96 0.12
C ARG A 91 15.08 -4.09 1.14
N GLN A 92 14.15 -4.01 2.08
CA GLN A 92 13.93 -4.99 3.13
C GLN A 92 12.42 -5.06 3.38
N LEU A 93 11.87 -6.28 3.48
CA LEU A 93 10.42 -6.43 3.54
C LEU A 93 9.81 -5.86 4.83
N TRP A 94 10.42 -6.18 5.98
CA TRP A 94 10.07 -5.66 7.30
C TRP A 94 11.33 -5.60 8.17
N GLU A 95 11.31 -4.74 9.18
CA GLU A 95 12.36 -4.72 10.21
C GLU A 95 12.24 -5.95 11.12
N GLY A 96 13.36 -6.66 11.34
CA GLY A 96 13.39 -7.88 12.14
C GLY A 96 12.84 -9.12 11.42
N THR A 97 12.39 -10.10 12.21
CA THR A 97 11.83 -11.36 11.72
C THR A 97 10.32 -11.39 11.96
N LYS A 98 9.54 -11.66 10.92
CA LYS A 98 8.11 -11.94 11.02
C LYS A 98 7.87 -13.43 10.79
N VAL A 99 6.93 -14.01 11.53
CA VAL A 99 6.45 -15.37 11.30
C VAL A 99 5.28 -15.27 10.32
N LEU A 100 5.38 -15.99 9.21
CA LEU A 100 4.32 -16.11 8.19
C LEU A 100 3.42 -17.31 8.51
#